data_AF-A0AAV9GUN8-F1
#
_entry.id   AF-A0AAV9GUN8-F1
#
_cell.length_a   1.000
_cell.length_b   1.000
_cell.length_c   1.000
_cell.angle_alpha   90.00
_cell.angle_beta   90.00
_cell.angle_gamma   90.00
#
_symmetry.space_group_name_H-M   'P 1'
#
loop_
_entity.id
_entity.type
_entity.pdbx_description
1 polymer ?
#
loop_
_entity_poly.entity_id
_entity_poly.type
_entity_poly.pdbx_seq_one_letter_code
_entity_poly.pdbx_strand_id
1 'polypeptide(L)'
;MWSLVRQALVGSLAVWSVAAELTFVAEAVVEHDGTIVDVTSELDFVKVPPRQRWQHRSPRRPNAPPGRGGNTKRDTISYSGNWCGASQHSTTQDQIVSSFSYFTAPNLKLRPRIPQTQYAAAWVGIDGASCTQALFQAGVTTVVNANGGQSAHAWWQWYPEASFQIKGVPVKPGDWMSVNVTAINATTGRIVISNVQQGYSVTLNVNNGPRLCRVDTEWIVEDFYDGDNGQQVPFAWFDDLWFVDAAAKTVKGKNIGINGAAMVQLQNENGTLVCKAEKYDNANFVAIAG
;
A
#
# COMPACT_ATOMS: atom_id res chain seq x y z
N MET A 1 -24.76 -1.88 -71.29
CA MET A 1 -23.35 -2.17 -70.94
C MET A 1 -22.93 -1.19 -69.84
N TRP A 2 -22.69 -1.71 -68.62
CA TRP A 2 -21.83 -1.16 -67.54
C TRP A 2 -22.30 0.17 -66.89
N SER A 3 -22.29 0.43 -65.58
CA SER A 3 -21.67 -0.19 -64.41
C SER A 3 -22.43 0.28 -63.15
N LEU A 4 -22.69 -0.62 -62.20
CA LEU A 4 -23.16 -0.32 -60.84
C LEU A 4 -21.93 -0.05 -59.95
N VAL A 5 -21.76 1.17 -59.47
CA VAL A 5 -20.79 1.47 -58.40
C VAL A 5 -21.52 1.36 -57.05
N ARG A 6 -21.28 0.27 -56.33
CA ARG A 6 -21.60 0.15 -54.90
C ARG A 6 -20.54 0.92 -54.11
N GLN A 7 -20.91 2.02 -53.48
CA GLN A 7 -20.10 2.61 -52.42
C GLN A 7 -20.34 1.82 -51.13
N ALA A 8 -19.34 1.06 -50.72
CA ALA A 8 -19.24 0.53 -49.36
C ALA A 8 -18.63 1.63 -48.48
N LEU A 9 -19.45 2.26 -47.63
CA LEU A 9 -18.93 3.02 -46.49
C LEU A 9 -18.80 2.05 -45.32
N VAL A 10 -17.56 1.66 -45.06
CA VAL A 10 -17.12 0.93 -43.88
C VAL A 10 -17.38 1.81 -42.67
N GLY A 11 -18.43 1.51 -41.91
CA GLY A 11 -18.66 2.10 -40.59
C GLY A 11 -17.58 1.60 -39.64
N SER A 12 -16.68 2.49 -39.22
CA SER A 12 -15.70 2.23 -38.17
C SER A 12 -16.45 2.01 -36.85
N LEU A 13 -16.61 0.75 -36.46
CA LEU A 13 -17.02 0.39 -35.10
C LEU A 13 -15.85 0.74 -34.17
N ALA A 14 -15.91 1.93 -33.56
CA ALA A 14 -15.15 2.21 -32.37
C ALA A 14 -15.64 1.25 -31.28
N VAL A 15 -14.91 0.15 -31.08
CA VAL A 15 -15.12 -0.74 -29.94
C VAL A 15 -14.57 0.00 -28.72
N TRP A 16 -15.44 0.74 -28.04
CA TRP A 16 -15.16 1.18 -26.69
C TRP A 16 -15.23 -0.06 -25.80
N SER A 17 -14.10 -0.70 -25.55
CA SER A 17 -14.03 -1.70 -24.50
C SER A 17 -14.28 -0.98 -23.19
N VAL A 18 -15.48 -1.15 -22.63
CA VAL A 18 -15.77 -0.73 -21.26
C VAL A 18 -14.86 -1.58 -20.37
N ALA A 19 -13.89 -0.96 -19.72
CA ALA A 19 -13.07 -1.65 -18.73
C ALA A 19 -14.01 -2.22 -17.65
N ALA A 20 -13.84 -3.49 -17.27
CA ALA A 20 -14.66 -4.09 -16.24
C ALA A 20 -14.49 -3.32 -14.92
N GLU A 21 -15.60 -3.03 -14.23
CA GLU A 21 -15.55 -2.35 -12.93
C GLU A 21 -14.86 -3.23 -11.88
N LEU A 22 -14.06 -2.58 -11.01
CA LEU A 22 -13.45 -3.21 -9.84
C LEU A 22 -14.54 -3.81 -8.95
N THR A 23 -14.46 -5.11 -8.66
CA THR A 23 -15.41 -5.80 -7.79
C THR A 23 -14.70 -6.52 -6.66
N PHE A 24 -15.37 -6.71 -5.53
CA PHE A 24 -14.82 -7.46 -4.42
C PHE A 24 -15.91 -8.17 -3.63
N VAL A 25 -15.55 -9.28 -3.00
CA VAL A 25 -16.36 -10.01 -2.01
C VAL A 25 -15.58 -10.06 -0.71
N ALA A 26 -16.27 -9.78 0.39
CA ALA A 26 -15.69 -9.76 1.72
C ALA A 26 -16.27 -10.89 2.59
N GLU A 27 -15.43 -11.46 3.43
CA GLU A 27 -15.79 -12.41 4.49
C GLU A 27 -15.06 -11.95 5.75
N ALA A 28 -15.73 -11.94 6.89
CA ALA A 28 -15.10 -11.63 8.17
C ALA A 28 -15.49 -12.61 9.26
N VAL A 29 -14.52 -12.89 10.13
CA VAL A 29 -14.68 -13.77 11.27
C VAL A 29 -14.06 -13.17 12.52
N VAL A 30 -14.61 -13.54 13.68
CA VAL A 30 -14.03 -13.29 14.99
C VAL A 30 -13.77 -14.63 15.67
N GLU A 31 -12.55 -14.80 16.16
CA GLU A 31 -12.20 -15.91 17.06
C GLU A 31 -12.27 -15.45 18.51
N HIS A 32 -13.10 -16.14 19.31
CA HIS A 32 -13.20 -15.95 20.76
C HIS A 32 -13.24 -17.31 21.44
N ASP A 33 -12.32 -17.56 22.37
CA ASP A 33 -12.20 -18.83 23.11
C ASP A 33 -12.20 -20.08 22.21
N GLY A 34 -11.53 -20.01 21.05
CA GLY A 34 -11.43 -21.09 20.07
C GLY A 34 -12.70 -21.31 19.22
N THR A 35 -13.72 -20.47 19.38
CA THR A 35 -14.91 -20.47 18.53
C THR A 35 -14.78 -19.40 17.45
N ILE A 36 -15.03 -19.77 16.20
CA ILE A 36 -15.04 -18.86 15.05
C ILE A 36 -16.48 -18.47 14.74
N VAL A 37 -16.76 -17.17 14.75
CA VAL A 37 -18.07 -16.58 14.44
C VAL A 37 -17.96 -15.77 13.16
N ASP A 38 -18.86 -16.01 12.22
CA ASP A 38 -19.02 -15.19 11.00
C ASP A 38 -19.66 -13.85 11.37
N VAL A 39 -18.98 -12.75 11.02
CA VAL A 39 -19.41 -11.37 11.25
C VAL A 39 -19.43 -10.56 9.95
N THR A 40 -19.50 -11.24 8.79
CA THR A 40 -19.47 -10.62 7.47
C THR A 40 -20.57 -9.57 7.30
N SER A 41 -21.74 -9.80 7.89
CA SER A 41 -22.88 -8.87 7.85
C SER A 41 -22.65 -7.55 8.59
N GLU A 42 -21.61 -7.46 9.43
CA GLU A 42 -21.24 -6.24 10.15
C GLU A 42 -20.32 -5.32 9.33
N LEU A 43 -19.82 -5.81 8.19
CA LEU A 43 -18.95 -5.03 7.32
C LEU A 43 -19.74 -4.00 6.52
N ASP A 44 -19.16 -2.80 6.42
CA ASP A 44 -19.57 -1.77 5.47
C ASP A 44 -18.33 -1.13 4.84
N PHE A 45 -18.44 -0.69 3.59
CA PHE A 45 -17.31 -0.22 2.78
C PHE A 45 -17.54 1.21 2.32
N VAL A 46 -16.85 2.14 2.96
CA VAL A 46 -16.94 3.56 2.61
C VAL A 46 -15.87 3.87 1.57
N LYS A 47 -16.31 4.19 0.35
CA LYS A 47 -15.45 4.61 -0.75
C LYS A 47 -14.86 6.00 -0.44
N VAL A 48 -13.53 6.09 -0.50
CA VAL A 48 -12.76 7.33 -0.34
C VAL A 48 -12.09 7.62 -1.69
N PRO A 49 -12.35 8.80 -2.31
CA PRO A 49 -11.83 9.15 -3.62
C PRO A 49 -10.32 8.90 -3.79
N PRO A 50 -9.87 8.56 -5.01
CA PRO A 50 -8.48 8.21 -5.25
C PRO A 50 -7.54 9.37 -4.90
N ARG A 51 -6.52 9.03 -4.12
CA ARG A 51 -5.46 9.96 -3.70
C ARG A 51 -4.62 10.36 -4.92
N GLN A 52 -4.39 11.65 -5.15
CA GLN A 52 -3.36 12.07 -6.11
C GLN A 52 -1.99 11.68 -5.54
N ARG A 53 -1.15 11.01 -6.34
CA ARG A 53 0.17 10.57 -5.88
C ARG A 53 1.27 11.41 -6.53
N TRP A 54 2.08 12.08 -5.72
CA TRP A 54 3.34 12.64 -6.22
C TRP A 54 4.33 11.52 -6.48
N GLN A 55 4.91 11.54 -7.69
CA GLN A 55 5.77 10.49 -8.19
C GLN A 55 7.03 10.35 -7.35
N HIS A 56 7.36 9.13 -6.94
CA HIS A 56 8.70 8.79 -6.47
C HIS A 56 9.69 9.04 -7.61
N ARG A 57 10.40 10.17 -7.57
CA ARG A 57 11.71 10.23 -8.21
C ARG A 57 12.70 9.61 -7.24
N SER A 58 13.07 8.35 -7.50
CA SER A 58 14.38 7.88 -7.04
C SER A 58 15.39 8.96 -7.42
N PRO A 59 16.24 9.45 -6.51
CA PRO A 59 17.24 10.45 -6.86
C PRO A 59 18.03 9.94 -8.07
N ARG A 60 18.04 10.70 -9.17
CA ARG A 60 19.01 10.45 -10.23
C ARG A 60 20.38 10.55 -9.59
N ARG A 61 21.18 9.48 -9.73
CA ARG A 61 22.60 9.45 -9.38
C ARG A 61 23.26 10.79 -9.74
N PRO A 62 23.98 11.46 -8.83
CA PRO A 62 25.02 12.37 -9.26
C PRO A 62 25.99 11.54 -10.11
N ASN A 63 26.24 11.96 -11.35
CA ASN A 63 27.03 11.26 -12.37
C ASN A 63 28.17 10.40 -11.78
N ALA A 64 27.99 9.08 -11.73
CA ALA A 64 29.08 8.16 -11.49
C ALA A 64 29.83 7.91 -12.82
N PRO A 65 31.18 7.94 -12.85
CA PRO A 65 31.95 7.66 -14.07
C PRO A 65 31.67 6.23 -14.58
N PRO A 66 31.88 5.93 -15.87
CA PRO A 66 31.60 4.62 -16.42
C PRO A 66 32.61 3.59 -15.87
N GLY A 67 32.20 2.87 -14.83
CA GLY A 67 32.94 1.80 -14.18
C GLY A 67 32.35 0.43 -14.54
N ARG A 68 33.24 -0.49 -14.95
CA ARG A 68 33.01 -1.84 -15.47
C ARG A 68 32.12 -2.73 -14.59
N GLY A 69 31.45 -3.67 -15.27
CA GLY A 69 30.59 -4.73 -14.77
C GLY A 69 30.84 -5.23 -13.34
N GLY A 70 29.81 -5.10 -12.52
CA GLY A 70 29.65 -5.75 -11.22
C GLY A 70 28.19 -5.61 -10.80
N ASN A 71 27.60 -6.66 -10.23
CA ASN A 71 26.23 -6.69 -9.69
C ASN A 71 26.01 -5.46 -8.77
N THR A 72 25.36 -4.42 -9.27
CA THR A 72 25.18 -3.17 -8.51
C THR A 72 24.13 -3.39 -7.42
N LYS A 73 24.58 -3.44 -6.16
CA LYS A 73 23.72 -3.29 -4.97
C LYS A 73 22.86 -2.03 -5.14
N ARG A 74 21.54 -2.13 -4.93
CA ARG A 74 20.67 -0.95 -4.79
C ARG A 74 21.21 -0.06 -3.67
N ASP A 75 21.07 1.26 -3.84
CA ASP A 75 21.28 2.18 -2.74
C ASP A 75 20.34 1.79 -1.60
N THR A 76 20.91 1.54 -0.41
CA THR A 76 20.19 1.01 0.75
C THR A 76 19.22 2.02 1.37
N ILE A 77 19.29 3.29 0.96
CA ILE A 77 18.47 4.40 1.45
C ILE A 77 17.87 5.14 0.25
N SER A 78 16.58 5.41 0.30
CA SER A 78 15.83 6.22 -0.68
C SER A 78 15.07 7.32 0.05
N TYR A 79 14.77 8.43 -0.61
CA TYR A 79 13.98 9.52 -0.03
C TYR A 79 12.64 9.65 -0.75
N SER A 80 11.58 9.93 0.00
CA SER A 80 10.23 10.15 -0.51
C SER A 80 9.60 11.38 0.14
N GLY A 81 8.69 12.02 -0.58
CA GLY A 81 7.85 13.10 -0.06
C GLY A 81 6.65 12.62 0.75
N ASN A 82 6.30 11.32 0.67
CA ASN A 82 5.12 10.77 1.35
C ASN A 82 5.31 9.39 1.99
N TRP A 83 6.37 8.63 1.67
CA TRP A 83 6.58 7.26 2.18
C TRP A 83 7.76 7.16 3.15
N CYS A 84 7.61 6.31 4.16
CA CYS A 84 8.67 5.89 5.07
C CYS A 84 8.59 4.37 5.30
N GLY A 85 9.64 3.60 5.01
CA GLY A 85 9.62 2.16 5.25
C GLY A 85 10.61 1.37 4.40
N ALA A 86 10.21 0.21 3.91
CA ALA A 86 11.05 -0.66 3.08
C ALA A 86 10.41 -0.93 1.72
N SER A 87 11.20 -0.79 0.65
CA SER A 87 10.82 -1.05 -0.74
C SER A 87 11.71 -2.11 -1.36
N GLN A 88 11.12 -3.27 -1.67
CA GLN A 88 11.80 -4.41 -2.22
C GLN A 88 11.34 -4.69 -3.65
N HIS A 89 12.22 -5.27 -4.44
CA HIS A 89 11.96 -5.55 -5.85
C HIS A 89 12.31 -6.97 -6.24
N SER A 90 11.48 -7.48 -7.15
CA SER A 90 11.72 -8.72 -7.87
C SER A 90 11.80 -8.47 -9.37
N THR A 91 12.29 -9.45 -10.11
CA THR A 91 12.39 -9.34 -11.56
C THR A 91 11.07 -9.73 -12.23
N THR A 92 10.88 -9.30 -13.47
CA THR A 92 9.70 -9.69 -14.27
C THR A 92 9.64 -11.19 -14.57
N GLN A 93 10.75 -11.92 -14.42
CA GLN A 93 10.81 -13.38 -14.59
C GLN A 93 10.46 -14.16 -13.32
N ASP A 94 10.37 -13.49 -12.17
CA ASP A 94 9.99 -14.10 -10.89
C ASP A 94 9.13 -13.14 -10.06
N GLN A 95 7.95 -12.84 -10.61
CA GLN A 95 7.02 -11.85 -10.08
C GLN A 95 6.56 -12.16 -8.64
N ILE A 96 6.26 -11.10 -7.90
CA ILE A 96 5.74 -11.16 -6.53
C ILE A 96 4.30 -11.65 -6.54
N VAL A 97 3.95 -12.58 -5.65
CA VAL A 97 2.60 -13.13 -5.49
C VAL A 97 2.00 -12.82 -4.14
N SER A 98 2.80 -12.55 -3.11
CA SER A 98 2.28 -12.12 -1.82
C SER A 98 3.25 -11.16 -1.12
N SER A 99 2.70 -10.30 -0.28
CA SER A 99 3.42 -9.44 0.66
C SER A 99 2.72 -9.44 2.00
N PHE A 100 3.50 -9.54 3.08
CA PHE A 100 3.02 -9.79 4.42
C PHE A 100 3.83 -9.02 5.46
N SER A 101 3.17 -8.54 6.51
CA SER A 101 3.83 -8.10 7.76
C SER A 101 2.81 -7.98 8.89
N TYR A 102 3.30 -8.11 10.11
CA TYR A 102 2.67 -7.54 11.30
C TYR A 102 3.14 -6.10 11.51
N PHE A 103 2.27 -5.23 12.01
CA PHE A 103 2.62 -3.90 12.50
C PHE A 103 1.54 -3.40 13.46
N THR A 104 1.87 -2.46 14.33
CA THR A 104 0.85 -1.80 15.17
C THR A 104 0.08 -0.78 14.35
N ALA A 105 -1.25 -0.72 14.48
CA ALA A 105 -2.02 0.44 14.08
C ALA A 105 -1.33 1.71 14.62
N PRO A 106 -1.03 2.74 13.79
CA PRO A 106 -0.21 3.86 14.24
C PRO A 106 -0.73 4.47 15.54
N ASN A 107 0.11 4.58 16.57
CA ASN A 107 -0.24 5.27 17.81
C ASN A 107 0.31 6.68 17.77
N LEU A 108 -0.57 7.66 17.62
CA LEU A 108 -0.20 9.01 17.22
C LEU A 108 -0.01 9.95 18.41
N LYS A 109 0.82 10.96 18.18
CA LYS A 109 0.98 12.12 19.04
C LYS A 109 0.89 13.39 18.18
N LEU A 110 0.38 14.45 18.77
CA LEU A 110 0.32 15.73 18.08
C LEU A 110 1.73 16.23 17.78
N ARG A 111 2.03 16.41 16.50
CA ARG A 111 3.22 17.10 16.00
C ARG A 111 3.01 18.61 16.16
N PRO A 112 3.82 19.33 16.96
CA PRO A 112 3.67 20.76 17.12
C PRO A 112 3.77 21.51 15.80
N ARG A 113 3.03 22.62 15.67
CA ARG A 113 3.04 23.51 14.49
C ARG A 113 2.52 22.87 13.20
N ILE A 114 1.95 21.67 13.26
CA ILE A 114 1.20 21.05 12.17
C ILE A 114 -0.30 21.19 12.46
N PRO A 115 -1.13 21.58 11.46
CA PRO A 115 -2.56 21.74 11.63
C PRO A 115 -3.24 20.52 12.23
N GLN A 116 -4.35 20.74 12.93
CA GLN A 116 -5.24 19.68 13.41
C GLN A 116 -6.39 19.50 12.43
N THR A 117 -6.94 18.31 12.25
CA THR A 117 -6.56 17.01 12.84
C THR A 117 -5.33 16.42 12.14
N GLN A 118 -4.59 15.51 12.79
CA GLN A 118 -3.38 14.88 12.21
C GLN A 118 -3.54 13.38 11.97
N TYR A 119 -2.72 12.84 11.05
CA TYR A 119 -2.89 11.52 10.49
C TYR A 119 -1.56 10.79 10.29
N ALA A 120 -1.62 9.46 10.29
CA ALA A 120 -0.63 8.61 9.64
C ALA A 120 -1.29 7.30 9.22
N ALA A 121 -0.82 6.70 8.13
CA ALA A 121 -1.24 5.36 7.72
C ALA A 121 -0.05 4.40 7.74
N ALA A 122 -0.27 3.14 8.09
CA ALA A 122 0.70 2.06 7.93
C ALA A 122 0.08 0.93 7.10
N TRP A 123 0.82 0.42 6.11
CA TRP A 123 0.27 -0.50 5.13
C TRP A 123 1.33 -1.42 4.49
N VAL A 124 0.82 -2.48 3.85
CA VAL A 124 1.58 -3.46 3.06
C VAL A 124 1.03 -3.48 1.64
N GLY A 125 1.90 -3.57 0.63
CA GLY A 125 1.48 -3.51 -0.76
C GLY A 125 2.39 -4.22 -1.78
N ILE A 126 1.83 -4.37 -2.98
CA ILE A 126 2.51 -4.84 -4.18
C ILE A 126 2.43 -3.74 -5.26
N ASP A 127 3.56 -3.51 -5.93
CA ASP A 127 3.82 -2.44 -6.89
C ASP A 127 3.80 -1.03 -6.27
N GLY A 128 3.53 0.01 -7.07
CA GLY A 128 3.55 1.40 -6.63
C GLY A 128 4.92 2.07 -6.64
N ALA A 129 6.04 1.35 -6.55
CA ALA A 129 7.38 1.95 -6.60
C ALA A 129 7.87 2.14 -8.04
N SER A 130 8.50 1.11 -8.63
CA SER A 130 8.94 1.13 -10.03
C SER A 130 7.77 0.92 -11.00
N CYS A 131 6.78 0.12 -10.59
CA CYS A 131 5.50 0.00 -11.28
C CYS A 131 4.53 1.07 -10.80
N THR A 132 4.51 2.22 -11.48
CA THR A 132 3.71 3.39 -11.04
C THR A 132 2.25 3.36 -11.49
N GLN A 133 1.89 2.41 -12.36
CA GLN A 133 0.55 2.33 -12.97
C GLN A 133 -0.50 1.69 -12.06
N ALA A 134 -0.08 0.89 -11.07
CA ALA A 134 -0.96 0.18 -10.16
C ALA A 134 -0.26 -0.02 -8.81
N LEU A 135 -1.05 -0.08 -7.74
CA LEU A 135 -0.61 -0.42 -6.39
C LEU A 135 -1.77 -1.11 -5.67
N PHE A 136 -1.58 -2.37 -5.31
CA PHE A 136 -2.55 -3.14 -4.54
C PHE A 136 -2.08 -3.22 -3.09
N GLN A 137 -2.85 -2.63 -2.17
CA GLN A 137 -2.40 -2.36 -0.82
C GLN A 137 -3.54 -2.38 0.20
N ALA A 138 -3.19 -2.66 1.45
CA ALA A 138 -4.10 -2.61 2.57
C ALA A 138 -3.36 -2.20 3.85
N GLY A 139 -4.08 -1.59 4.78
CA GLY A 139 -3.48 -1.11 6.01
C GLY A 139 -4.45 -0.47 6.97
N VAL A 140 -3.90 0.32 7.88
CA VAL A 140 -4.62 1.07 8.90
C VAL A 140 -4.25 2.54 8.84
N THR A 141 -5.24 3.41 8.95
CA THR A 141 -5.04 4.85 9.17
C THR A 141 -5.47 5.20 10.58
N THR A 142 -4.63 5.93 11.30
CA THR A 142 -4.99 6.55 12.58
C THR A 142 -5.12 8.05 12.41
N VAL A 143 -6.02 8.62 13.19
CA VAL A 143 -6.35 10.03 13.25
C VAL A 143 -6.21 10.50 14.71
N VAL A 144 -5.57 11.64 14.95
CA VAL A 144 -5.45 12.26 16.28
C VAL A 144 -5.98 13.69 16.27
N ASN A 145 -6.94 13.95 17.16
CA ASN A 145 -7.60 15.24 17.30
C ASN A 145 -6.85 16.19 18.23
N ALA A 146 -7.23 17.47 18.22
CA ALA A 146 -6.62 18.52 19.04
C ALA A 146 -6.62 18.23 20.56
N ASN A 147 -7.57 17.44 21.06
CA ASN A 147 -7.64 17.02 22.46
C ASN A 147 -6.81 15.77 22.77
N GLY A 148 -6.06 15.23 21.81
CA GLY A 148 -5.29 13.99 21.92
C GLY A 148 -6.11 12.72 21.71
N GLY A 149 -7.43 12.82 21.52
CA GLY A 149 -8.30 11.68 21.24
C GLY A 149 -8.02 11.09 19.86
N GLN A 150 -7.85 9.77 19.81
CA GLN A 150 -7.47 9.04 18.60
C GLN A 150 -8.55 8.06 18.12
N SER A 151 -8.59 7.84 16.80
CA SER A 151 -9.37 6.76 16.19
C SER A 151 -8.58 6.12 15.04
N ALA A 152 -8.76 4.81 14.86
CA ALA A 152 -8.09 4.06 13.81
C ALA A 152 -9.10 3.28 12.97
N HIS A 153 -8.78 3.03 11.70
CA HIS A 153 -9.61 2.22 10.82
C HIS A 153 -8.79 1.47 9.78
N ALA A 154 -9.22 0.26 9.47
CA ALA A 154 -8.68 -0.54 8.37
C ALA A 154 -9.20 -0.04 7.02
N TRP A 155 -8.38 -0.19 5.99
CA TRP A 155 -8.71 0.18 4.62
C TRP A 155 -7.94 -0.68 3.61
N TRP A 156 -8.42 -0.69 2.37
CA TRP A 156 -7.70 -1.25 1.23
C TRP A 156 -7.83 -0.38 -0.01
N GLN A 157 -6.93 -0.57 -0.97
CA GLN A 157 -6.94 0.14 -2.24
C GLN A 157 -6.31 -0.70 -3.36
N TRP A 158 -6.87 -0.58 -4.57
CA TRP A 158 -6.20 -0.98 -5.81
C TRP A 158 -6.04 0.24 -6.73
N TYR A 159 -5.00 1.03 -6.49
CA TYR A 159 -4.72 2.26 -7.24
C TYR A 159 -4.63 1.98 -8.75
N PRO A 160 -5.12 2.88 -9.64
CA PRO A 160 -5.65 4.24 -9.36
C PRO A 160 -7.10 4.30 -8.91
N GLU A 161 -7.75 3.17 -8.63
CA GLU A 161 -9.10 3.20 -8.08
C GLU A 161 -9.15 3.81 -6.67
N ALA A 162 -10.35 4.19 -6.27
CA ALA A 162 -10.65 4.67 -4.93
C ALA A 162 -10.18 3.69 -3.85
N SER A 163 -9.86 4.21 -2.67
CA SER A 163 -9.65 3.39 -1.48
C SER A 163 -10.99 3.11 -0.80
N PHE A 164 -11.06 2.06 0.00
CA PHE A 164 -12.26 1.67 0.74
C PHE A 164 -11.90 1.54 2.21
N GLN A 165 -12.49 2.39 3.05
CA GLN A 165 -12.48 2.19 4.49
C GLN A 165 -13.41 1.02 4.83
N ILE A 166 -12.92 0.08 5.65
CA ILE A 166 -13.68 -1.08 6.10
C ILE A 166 -14.24 -0.80 7.48
N LYS A 167 -15.55 -0.56 7.57
CA LYS A 167 -16.30 -0.49 8.82
C LYS A 167 -16.57 -1.92 9.33
N GLY A 168 -16.76 -2.06 10.64
CA GLY A 168 -16.96 -3.36 11.29
C GLY A 168 -15.68 -4.05 11.73
N VAL A 169 -14.51 -3.67 11.18
CA VAL A 169 -13.21 -4.14 11.69
C VAL A 169 -12.85 -3.34 12.95
N PRO A 170 -12.75 -3.96 14.13
CA PRO A 170 -12.34 -3.27 15.34
C PRO A 170 -10.84 -3.00 15.29
N VAL A 171 -10.46 -1.72 15.35
CA VAL A 171 -9.06 -1.28 15.38
C VAL A 171 -8.92 -0.16 16.39
N LYS A 172 -7.97 -0.30 17.31
CA LYS A 172 -7.54 0.79 18.20
C LYS A 172 -6.11 1.20 17.87
N PRO A 173 -5.73 2.46 18.09
CA PRO A 173 -4.33 2.88 18.01
C PRO A 173 -3.45 1.99 18.90
N GLY A 174 -2.34 1.50 18.36
CA GLY A 174 -1.43 0.58 19.03
C GLY A 174 -1.81 -0.91 18.92
N ASP A 175 -2.97 -1.25 18.34
CA ASP A 175 -3.34 -2.67 18.18
C ASP A 175 -2.40 -3.38 17.21
N TRP A 176 -2.03 -4.63 17.50
CA TRP A 176 -1.24 -5.44 16.56
C TRP A 176 -2.10 -5.93 15.40
N MET A 177 -1.74 -5.47 14.21
CA MET A 177 -2.38 -5.80 12.95
C MET A 177 -1.50 -6.73 12.14
N SER A 178 -2.13 -7.60 11.37
CA SER A 178 -1.52 -8.42 10.33
C SER A 178 -2.15 -8.05 9.00
N VAL A 179 -1.32 -7.81 7.98
CA VAL A 179 -1.80 -7.59 6.61
C VAL A 179 -1.09 -8.54 5.66
N ASN A 180 -1.86 -9.26 4.85
CA ASN A 180 -1.38 -10.07 3.74
C ASN A 180 -2.06 -9.63 2.44
N VAL A 181 -1.28 -9.17 1.47
CA VAL A 181 -1.74 -8.86 0.12
C VAL A 181 -1.23 -9.92 -0.84
N THR A 182 -2.14 -10.61 -1.53
CA THR A 182 -1.83 -11.68 -2.49
C THR A 182 -2.30 -11.28 -3.89
N ALA A 183 -1.39 -11.26 -4.87
CA ALA A 183 -1.71 -11.07 -6.28
C ALA A 183 -1.90 -12.43 -6.97
N ILE A 184 -3.16 -12.91 -7.04
CA ILE A 184 -3.53 -14.18 -7.67
C ILE A 184 -3.14 -14.17 -9.16
N ASN A 185 -3.43 -13.05 -9.84
CA ASN A 185 -2.86 -12.72 -11.14
C ASN A 185 -2.66 -11.20 -11.24
N ALA A 186 -2.51 -10.65 -12.45
CA ALA A 186 -2.24 -9.23 -12.62
C ALA A 186 -3.45 -8.32 -12.33
N THR A 187 -4.67 -8.84 -12.30
CA THR A 187 -5.92 -8.08 -12.16
C THR A 187 -6.90 -8.69 -11.14
N THR A 188 -6.47 -9.71 -10.41
CA THR A 188 -7.24 -10.33 -9.32
C THR A 188 -6.31 -10.60 -8.14
N GLY A 189 -6.83 -10.44 -6.94
CA GLY A 189 -6.04 -10.49 -5.73
C GLY A 189 -6.88 -10.81 -4.51
N ARG A 190 -6.19 -11.09 -3.42
CA ARG A 190 -6.78 -11.33 -2.11
C ARG A 190 -6.07 -10.51 -1.05
N ILE A 191 -6.83 -9.88 -0.17
CA ILE A 191 -6.31 -9.20 1.02
C ILE A 191 -6.81 -9.95 2.25
N VAL A 192 -5.95 -10.12 3.25
CA VAL A 192 -6.33 -10.51 4.60
C VAL A 192 -5.82 -9.44 5.56
N ILE A 193 -6.73 -8.85 6.34
CA ILE A 193 -6.40 -7.92 7.43
C ILE A 193 -6.91 -8.54 8.72
N SER A 194 -6.04 -8.68 9.71
CA SER A 194 -6.42 -9.24 11.01
C SER A 194 -5.99 -8.32 12.14
N ASN A 195 -6.87 -8.12 13.13
CA ASN A 195 -6.49 -7.59 14.42
C ASN A 195 -6.16 -8.76 15.35
N VAL A 196 -4.87 -9.02 15.54
CA VAL A 196 -4.38 -10.22 16.22
C VAL A 196 -4.77 -10.23 17.69
N GLN A 197 -4.85 -9.06 18.33
CA GLN A 197 -5.22 -8.94 19.74
C GLN A 197 -6.71 -9.14 19.98
N GLN A 198 -7.54 -8.91 18.97
CA GLN A 198 -9.00 -9.01 19.06
C GLN A 198 -9.56 -10.23 18.36
N GLY A 199 -8.71 -11.11 17.79
CA GLY A 199 -9.14 -12.31 17.07
C GLY A 199 -9.96 -12.03 15.80
N TYR A 200 -9.98 -10.79 15.31
CA TYR A 200 -10.79 -10.40 14.16
C TYR A 200 -9.99 -10.56 12.87
N SER A 201 -10.59 -11.13 11.83
CA SER A 201 -9.99 -11.21 10.50
C SER A 201 -10.99 -10.95 9.39
N VAL A 202 -10.64 -10.08 8.44
CA VAL A 202 -11.39 -9.86 7.20
C VAL A 202 -10.58 -10.34 6.01
N THR A 203 -11.22 -11.08 5.12
CA THR A 203 -10.67 -11.51 3.82
C THR A 203 -11.45 -10.84 2.70
N LEU A 204 -10.73 -10.27 1.73
CA LEU A 204 -11.30 -9.65 0.55
C LEU A 204 -10.78 -10.39 -0.69
N ASN A 205 -11.67 -10.90 -1.53
CA ASN A 205 -11.34 -11.38 -2.87
C ASN A 205 -11.71 -10.30 -3.87
N VAL A 206 -10.71 -9.71 -4.52
CA VAL A 206 -10.85 -8.54 -5.40
C VAL A 206 -10.59 -8.94 -6.85
N ASN A 207 -11.46 -8.51 -7.75
CA ASN A 207 -11.42 -8.83 -9.17
C ASN A 207 -11.48 -7.55 -10.02
N ASN A 208 -11.07 -7.67 -11.29
CA ASN A 208 -11.05 -6.59 -12.27
C ASN A 208 -10.21 -5.37 -11.85
N GLY A 209 -9.14 -5.60 -11.08
CA GLY A 209 -8.23 -4.54 -10.66
C GLY A 209 -7.32 -4.03 -11.78
N PRO A 210 -6.82 -2.78 -11.67
CA PRO A 210 -5.76 -2.25 -12.51
C PRO A 210 -4.56 -3.21 -12.62
N ARG A 211 -3.97 -3.32 -13.81
CA ARG A 211 -2.96 -4.34 -14.10
C ARG A 211 -1.65 -4.11 -13.33
N LEU A 212 -1.38 -4.99 -12.37
CA LEU A 212 -0.12 -5.07 -11.63
C LEU A 212 1.05 -5.51 -12.53
N CYS A 213 2.23 -4.95 -12.29
CA CYS A 213 3.50 -5.45 -12.81
C CYS A 213 4.04 -6.60 -11.96
N ARG A 214 3.73 -6.62 -10.66
CA ARG A 214 4.18 -7.57 -9.63
C ARG A 214 5.70 -7.61 -9.50
N VAL A 215 6.33 -6.44 -9.51
CA VAL A 215 7.79 -6.31 -9.44
C VAL A 215 8.25 -5.58 -8.18
N ASP A 216 7.36 -4.91 -7.46
CA ASP A 216 7.70 -4.27 -6.18
C ASP A 216 6.84 -4.76 -5.03
N THR A 217 7.36 -4.66 -3.82
CA THR A 217 6.61 -4.89 -2.59
C THR A 217 7.13 -3.99 -1.48
N GLU A 218 6.20 -3.51 -0.68
CA GLU A 218 6.36 -2.29 0.11
C GLU A 218 5.72 -2.48 1.49
N TRP A 219 6.41 -1.99 2.52
CA TRP A 219 5.94 -1.91 3.90
C TRP A 219 6.17 -0.49 4.41
N ILE A 220 5.12 0.29 4.56
CA ILE A 220 5.23 1.77 4.56
C ILE A 220 4.36 2.40 5.65
N VAL A 221 4.92 3.38 6.35
CA VAL A 221 4.20 4.48 7.00
C VAL A 221 4.09 5.64 6.01
N GLU A 222 2.88 6.16 5.80
CA GLU A 222 2.58 7.13 4.75
C GLU A 222 1.96 8.43 5.28
N ASP A 223 2.52 9.55 4.81
CA ASP A 223 1.92 10.88 4.81
C ASP A 223 1.08 11.06 3.54
N PHE A 224 -0.14 10.54 3.58
CA PHE A 224 -0.96 10.34 2.39
C PHE A 224 -1.62 11.63 1.91
N TYR A 225 -2.05 11.63 0.65
CA TYR A 225 -2.84 12.72 0.10
C TYR A 225 -4.33 12.51 0.39
N ASP A 226 -4.99 13.59 0.80
CA ASP A 226 -6.44 13.65 0.90
C ASP A 226 -7.05 13.57 -0.51
N GLY A 227 -8.00 12.67 -0.68
CA GLY A 227 -8.66 12.42 -1.97
C GLY A 227 -9.56 13.57 -2.45
N ASP A 228 -10.03 14.42 -1.54
CA ASP A 228 -10.98 15.49 -1.84
C ASP A 228 -10.29 16.77 -2.33
N ASN A 229 -9.15 17.12 -1.73
CA ASN A 229 -8.42 18.37 -2.03
C ASN A 229 -7.04 18.14 -2.65
N GLY A 230 -6.57 16.90 -2.72
CA GLY A 230 -5.27 16.53 -3.31
C GLY A 230 -4.06 17.05 -2.53
N GLN A 231 -4.22 17.53 -1.30
CA GLN A 231 -3.15 17.98 -0.42
C GLN A 231 -2.67 16.84 0.46
N GLN A 232 -1.41 16.89 0.90
CA GLN A 232 -0.95 15.98 1.96
C GLN A 232 -1.71 16.26 3.24
N VAL A 233 -2.05 15.20 3.96
CA VAL A 233 -2.67 15.33 5.27
C VAL A 233 -1.68 15.93 6.28
N PRO A 234 -2.17 16.57 7.35
CA PRO A 234 -1.27 16.99 8.42
C PRO A 234 -0.63 15.75 9.10
N PHE A 235 0.63 15.46 8.80
CA PHE A 235 1.30 14.26 9.29
C PHE A 235 1.62 14.33 10.79
N ALA A 236 1.17 13.33 11.54
CA ALA A 236 1.36 13.26 12.99
C ALA A 236 2.80 12.86 13.38
N TRP A 237 3.10 12.94 14.68
CA TRP A 237 4.11 12.06 15.27
C TRP A 237 3.46 10.71 15.59
N PHE A 238 4.28 9.68 15.70
CA PHE A 238 3.84 8.34 16.08
C PHE A 238 4.92 7.68 16.94
N ASP A 239 4.50 6.78 17.83
CA ASP A 239 5.44 5.88 18.50
C ASP A 239 6.15 5.00 17.47
N ASP A 240 7.38 4.56 17.79
CA ASP A 240 8.15 3.66 16.92
C ASP A 240 7.29 2.50 16.40
N LEU A 241 7.13 2.44 15.08
CA LEU A 241 6.28 1.46 14.42
C LEU A 241 7.14 0.38 13.79
N TRP A 242 7.06 -0.81 14.35
CA TRP A 242 7.78 -1.97 13.83
C TRP A 242 6.94 -2.70 12.77
N PHE A 243 7.57 -2.96 11.64
CA PHE A 243 7.10 -3.98 10.71
C PHE A 243 7.87 -5.26 11.04
N VAL A 244 7.12 -6.28 11.49
CA VAL A 244 7.63 -7.57 11.93
C VAL A 244 7.21 -8.64 10.94
N ASP A 245 8.11 -9.59 10.66
CA ASP A 245 7.91 -10.64 9.66
C ASP A 245 7.59 -10.09 8.25
N ALA A 246 8.19 -8.96 7.89
CA ALA A 246 8.12 -8.38 6.56
C ALA A 246 8.67 -9.37 5.53
N ALA A 247 7.77 -10.00 4.78
CA ALA A 247 8.09 -11.07 3.85
C ALA A 247 7.21 -11.01 2.60
N ALA A 248 7.80 -11.37 1.47
CA ALA A 248 7.13 -11.55 0.20
C ALA A 248 7.47 -12.92 -0.41
N LYS A 249 6.58 -13.40 -1.28
CA LYS A 249 6.82 -14.63 -2.04
C LYS A 249 6.75 -14.34 -3.53
N THR A 250 7.51 -15.09 -4.32
CA THR A 250 7.46 -15.03 -5.78
C THR A 250 6.74 -16.22 -6.40
N VAL A 251 6.42 -16.12 -7.69
CA VAL A 251 5.82 -17.20 -8.49
C VAL A 251 6.67 -18.48 -8.49
N LYS A 252 8.01 -18.39 -8.36
CA LYS A 252 8.91 -19.56 -8.23
C LYS A 252 9.07 -20.05 -6.80
N GLY A 253 8.32 -19.50 -5.84
CA GLY A 253 8.34 -19.91 -4.43
C GLY A 253 9.51 -19.34 -3.63
N LYS A 254 10.22 -18.33 -4.14
CA LYS A 254 11.29 -17.67 -3.38
C LYS A 254 10.68 -16.81 -2.28
N ASN A 255 11.17 -16.98 -1.05
CA ASN A 255 10.91 -16.04 0.04
C ASN A 255 11.86 -14.84 -0.09
N ILE A 256 11.29 -13.64 -0.05
CA ILE A 256 12.01 -12.37 -0.13
C ILE A 256 11.73 -11.61 1.17
N GLY A 257 12.80 -11.20 1.87
CA GLY A 257 12.73 -10.26 2.98
C GLY A 257 13.25 -8.88 2.58
N ILE A 258 13.68 -8.08 3.55
CA ILE A 258 14.15 -6.70 3.33
C ILE A 258 15.65 -6.58 3.05
N ASN A 259 16.41 -7.69 2.97
CA ASN A 259 17.80 -7.63 2.51
C ASN A 259 17.87 -7.12 1.06
N GLY A 260 18.57 -6.01 0.86
CA GLY A 260 18.70 -5.36 -0.45
C GLY A 260 17.50 -4.49 -0.84
N ALA A 261 16.48 -4.38 0.03
CA ALA A 261 15.43 -3.38 -0.11
C ALA A 261 16.01 -1.96 0.06
N ALA A 262 15.37 -0.98 -0.56
CA ALA A 262 15.62 0.42 -0.27
C ALA A 262 14.88 0.78 1.04
N MET A 263 15.60 1.29 2.03
CA MET A 263 14.98 1.89 3.22
C MET A 263 14.54 3.31 2.88
N VAL A 264 13.24 3.47 2.64
CA VAL A 264 12.61 4.72 2.23
C VAL A 264 12.45 5.64 3.43
N GLN A 265 12.96 6.85 3.30
CA GLN A 265 12.97 7.89 4.32
C GLN A 265 12.01 9.00 3.88
N LEU A 266 11.14 9.45 4.79
CA LEU A 266 10.19 10.51 4.49
C LEU A 266 10.80 11.87 4.78
N GLN A 267 10.86 12.72 3.77
CA GLN A 267 11.31 14.11 3.87
C GLN A 267 10.20 15.06 3.45
N ASN A 268 10.06 16.17 4.17
CA ASN A 268 9.20 17.26 3.73
C ASN A 268 9.85 18.06 2.59
N GLU A 269 9.13 19.05 2.05
CA GLU A 269 9.59 19.88 0.93
C GLU A 269 10.92 20.62 1.19
N ASN A 270 11.28 20.86 2.45
CA ASN A 270 12.53 21.50 2.86
C ASN A 270 13.70 20.51 2.99
N GLY A 271 13.49 19.22 2.72
CA GLY A 271 14.47 18.17 2.89
C GLY A 271 14.64 17.71 4.34
N THR A 272 13.81 18.18 5.27
CA THR A 272 13.84 17.73 6.67
C THR A 272 13.24 16.33 6.75
N LEU A 273 13.98 15.42 7.37
CA LEU A 273 13.51 14.07 7.67
C LEU A 273 12.37 14.13 8.69
N VAL A 274 11.20 13.63 8.34
CA VAL A 274 10.01 13.57 9.23
C VAL A 274 9.60 12.14 9.57
N CYS A 275 10.14 11.14 8.88
CA CYS A 275 10.20 9.76 9.34
C CYS A 275 11.44 9.05 8.81
N LYS A 276 12.08 8.26 9.68
CA LYS A 276 13.24 7.43 9.38
C LYS A 276 12.88 5.95 9.41
N ALA A 277 13.27 5.19 8.39
CA ALA A 277 13.16 3.72 8.40
C ALA A 277 14.52 3.07 8.64
N GLU A 278 14.62 2.21 9.66
CA GLU A 278 15.85 1.53 10.07
C GLU A 278 15.67 0.02 10.07
N LYS A 279 16.46 -0.66 9.24
CA LYS A 279 16.50 -2.11 9.18
C LYS A 279 17.13 -2.70 10.44
N TYR A 280 16.47 -3.69 11.04
CA TYR A 280 17.03 -4.50 12.13
C TYR A 280 17.64 -5.82 11.59
N ASP A 281 16.85 -6.61 10.87
CA ASP A 281 17.31 -7.86 10.23
C ASP A 281 16.68 -8.05 8.83
N ASN A 282 16.54 -9.29 8.33
CA ASN A 282 15.95 -9.54 7.01
C ASN A 282 14.40 -9.55 7.01
N ALA A 283 13.75 -9.54 8.16
CA ALA A 283 12.30 -9.60 8.30
C ALA A 283 11.76 -8.42 9.14
N ASN A 284 12.62 -7.71 9.87
CA ASN A 284 12.20 -6.71 10.84
C ASN A 284 12.87 -5.36 10.59
N PHE A 285 12.08 -4.29 10.62
CA PHE A 285 12.55 -2.91 10.60
C PHE A 285 11.61 -2.00 11.39
N VAL A 286 12.12 -0.84 11.79
CA VAL A 286 11.36 0.17 12.53
C VAL A 286 11.24 1.45 11.70
N ALA A 287 10.05 2.05 11.72
CA ALA A 287 9.80 3.41 11.28
C ALA A 287 9.72 4.33 12.50
N ILE A 288 10.52 5.39 12.51
CA ILE A 288 10.69 6.32 13.63
C ILE A 288 10.29 7.70 13.17
N ALA A 289 9.40 8.38 13.89
CA ALA A 289 9.03 9.75 13.57
C ALA A 289 10.22 10.72 13.76
N GLY A 290 10.43 11.61 12.80
CA GLY A 290 11.45 12.67 12.82
C GLY A 290 10.96 14.01 13.34
#